data_AF-A0A1G5F7L4-F1
#
_entry.id   AF-A0A1G5F7L4-F1
#
_cell.length_a   1.000
_cell.length_b   1.000
_cell.length_c   1.000
_cell.angle_alpha   90.00
_cell.angle_beta   90.00
_cell.angle_gamma   90.00
#
_symmetry.space_group_name_H-M   'P 1'
#
loop_
_entity.id
_entity.type
_entity.pdbx_description
1 polymer ?
#
loop_
_entity_poly.entity_id
_entity_poly.type
_entity_poly.pdbx_seq_one_letter_code
_entity_poly.pdbx_strand_id
1 'polypeptide(L)'
;MLAWIRKFNLKKAGYISVSIGLFTIIVHILVITGVLPYLWINGGRSESFEVAKQTSISSIIILLISIVITLIASQIIPIKFNKFWGIVVSVFLIVLLPLSFIGIIQQLLGTVFEKCVMSLVTIIGFIAAVRIAFEKRW
;
A
#
# COMPACT_ATOMS: atom_id res chain seq x y z
N MET A 1 -10.95 -20.87 3.51
CA MET A 1 -10.42 -19.59 3.00
C MET A 1 -9.08 -19.21 3.65
N LEU A 2 -8.99 -19.04 4.97
CA LEU A 2 -7.74 -18.63 5.66
C LEU A 2 -6.55 -19.58 5.42
N ALA A 3 -6.80 -20.90 5.38
CA ALA A 3 -5.75 -21.90 5.08
C ALA A 3 -5.13 -21.73 3.69
N TRP A 4 -5.91 -21.27 2.71
CA TRP A 4 -5.42 -21.01 1.35
C TRP A 4 -4.55 -19.76 1.29
N ILE A 5 -4.99 -18.67 1.93
CA ILE A 5 -4.21 -17.44 2.05
C ILE A 5 -2.84 -17.75 2.69
N ARG A 6 -2.82 -18.54 3.77
CA ARG A 6 -1.59 -18.90 4.50
C ARG A 6 -0.57 -19.71 3.70
N LYS A 7 -0.93 -20.31 2.56
CA LYS A 7 0.04 -20.95 1.65
C LYS A 7 1.04 -19.94 1.07
N PHE A 8 0.63 -18.68 0.93
CA PHE A 8 1.55 -17.61 0.54
C PHE A 8 2.48 -17.28 1.72
N ASN A 9 3.80 -17.30 1.49
CA ASN A 9 4.76 -17.04 2.55
C ASN A 9 4.66 -15.60 3.08
N LEU A 10 4.60 -15.44 4.41
CA LEU A 10 4.41 -14.14 5.07
C LEU A 10 5.52 -13.13 4.75
N LYS A 11 6.79 -13.54 4.82
CA LYS A 11 7.92 -12.65 4.53
C LYS A 11 7.96 -12.25 3.06
N LYS A 12 7.64 -13.18 2.15
CA LYS A 12 7.50 -12.86 0.71
C LYS A 12 6.39 -11.83 0.47
N ALA A 13 5.24 -11.98 1.15
CA ALA A 13 4.18 -10.97 1.11
C ALA A 13 4.68 -9.62 1.64
N GLY A 14 5.45 -9.62 2.74
CA GLY A 14 6.11 -8.42 3.27
C GLY A 14 7.01 -7.72 2.25
N TYR A 15 7.92 -8.46 1.61
CA TYR A 15 8.80 -7.89 0.58
C TYR A 15 8.01 -7.33 -0.60
N ILE A 16 6.97 -8.03 -1.06
CA ILE A 16 6.11 -7.54 -2.14
C ILE A 16 5.42 -6.23 -1.73
N SER A 17 4.79 -6.16 -0.56
CA SER A 17 4.14 -4.94 -0.07
C SER A 17 5.13 -3.78 0.07
N VAL A 18 6.34 -4.03 0.57
CA VAL A 18 7.40 -3.00 0.67
C VAL A 18 7.84 -2.52 -0.70
N SER A 19 8.08 -3.43 -1.65
CA SER A 19 8.46 -3.07 -3.02
C SER A 19 7.39 -2.24 -3.72
N ILE A 20 6.11 -2.58 -3.53
CA ILE A 20 4.97 -1.80 -4.04
C ILE A 20 4.93 -0.41 -3.40
N GLY A 21 5.18 -0.31 -2.08
CA GLY A 21 5.28 0.98 -1.39
C GLY A 21 6.41 1.85 -1.93
N LEU A 22 7.60 1.28 -2.11
CA LEU A 22 8.76 1.99 -2.69
C LEU A 22 8.51 2.43 -4.12
N PHE A 23 7.92 1.57 -4.96
CA PHE A 23 7.53 1.93 -6.32
C PHE A 23 6.55 3.11 -6.33
N THR A 24 5.55 3.09 -5.44
CA THR A 24 4.56 4.17 -5.32
C THR A 24 5.22 5.48 -4.86
N ILE A 25 6.19 5.42 -3.94
CA ILE A 25 7.01 6.58 -3.54
C ILE A 25 7.77 7.15 -4.75
N ILE A 26 8.39 6.30 -5.57
CA ILE A 26 9.10 6.74 -6.79
C ILE A 26 8.13 7.48 -7.73
N VAL A 27 6.92 6.95 -7.96
CA VAL A 27 5.90 7.64 -8.78
C VAL A 27 5.60 9.03 -8.23
N HIS A 28 5.40 9.17 -6.92
CA HIS A 28 5.17 10.47 -6.29
C HIS A 28 6.36 11.43 -6.43
N ILE A 29 7.60 10.93 -6.33
CA ILE A 29 8.81 11.74 -6.55
C ILE A 29 8.88 12.21 -8.01
N LEU A 30 8.56 11.34 -8.97
CA LEU A 30 8.54 11.71 -10.40
C LEU A 30 7.50 12.79 -10.69
N VAL A 31 6.35 12.78 -10.01
CA VAL A 31 5.36 13.87 -10.08
C VAL A 31 5.93 15.15 -9.50
N ILE A 32 6.47 15.12 -8.27
CA ILE A 32 7.02 16.31 -7.60
C ILE A 32 8.16 16.95 -8.40
N THR A 33 8.97 16.15 -9.09
CA THR A 33 10.09 16.62 -9.92
C THR A 33 9.68 17.02 -11.33
N GLY A 34 8.42 16.85 -11.71
CA GLY A 34 7.89 17.20 -13.03
C GLY A 34 8.25 16.23 -14.15
N VAL A 35 8.92 15.11 -13.85
CA VAL A 35 9.24 14.06 -14.83
C VAL A 35 7.98 13.33 -15.27
N LEU A 36 7.04 13.10 -14.34
CA LEU A 36 5.72 12.54 -14.63
C LEU A 36 4.65 13.65 -14.54
N PRO A 37 3.80 13.84 -15.57
CA PRO A 37 2.77 14.87 -15.52
C PRO A 37 1.82 14.65 -14.35
N TYR A 38 1.55 15.69 -13.55
CA TYR A 38 0.71 15.54 -12.36
C TYR A 38 -0.74 15.12 -12.68
N LEU A 39 -1.22 15.41 -13.89
CA LEU A 39 -2.52 14.97 -14.40
C LEU A 39 -2.61 13.46 -14.61
N TRP A 40 -1.50 12.72 -14.59
CA TRP A 40 -1.50 11.27 -14.75
C TRP A 40 -1.86 10.53 -13.46
N ILE A 41 -1.79 11.20 -12.30
CA ILE A 41 -2.12 10.63 -11.00
C ILE A 41 -3.40 11.24 -10.44
N ASN A 42 -3.94 10.63 -9.38
CA ASN A 42 -5.16 11.09 -8.70
C ASN A 42 -6.38 11.18 -9.65
N GLY A 43 -6.45 10.32 -10.67
CA GLY A 43 -7.46 10.37 -11.73
C GLY A 43 -7.44 11.63 -12.59
N GLY A 44 -6.35 12.40 -12.58
CA GLY A 44 -6.28 13.70 -13.23
C GLY A 44 -7.18 14.76 -12.58
N ARG A 45 -7.59 14.54 -11.33
CA ARG A 45 -8.55 15.40 -10.61
C ARG A 45 -7.90 16.54 -9.83
N SER A 46 -6.56 16.55 -9.74
CA SER A 46 -5.86 17.66 -9.11
C SER A 46 -5.99 18.93 -9.96
N GLU A 47 -6.50 20.00 -9.35
CA GLU A 47 -6.75 21.27 -10.05
C GLU A 47 -5.46 21.99 -10.48
N SER A 48 -4.38 21.79 -9.73
CA SER A 48 -3.08 22.40 -9.99
C SER A 48 -1.93 21.48 -9.58
N PHE A 49 -0.74 21.81 -10.09
CA PHE A 49 0.50 21.13 -9.72
C PHE A 49 0.77 21.22 -8.20
N GLU A 50 0.54 22.39 -7.58
CA GLU A 50 0.79 22.56 -6.15
C GLU A 50 -0.11 21.68 -5.28
N VAL A 51 -1.39 21.52 -5.66
CA VAL A 51 -2.30 20.58 -5.00
C VAL A 51 -1.80 19.15 -5.15
N ALA A 52 -1.42 18.73 -6.38
CA ALA A 52 -0.89 17.39 -6.63
C ALA A 52 0.42 17.10 -5.88
N LYS A 53 1.29 18.12 -5.76
CA LYS A 53 2.54 18.07 -5.01
C LYS A 53 2.28 17.88 -3.52
N GLN A 54 1.35 18.65 -2.93
CA GLN A 54 0.95 18.48 -1.52
C GLN A 54 0.37 17.10 -1.25
N THR A 55 -0.51 16.60 -2.14
CA THR A 55 -1.04 15.23 -2.05
C THR A 55 0.09 14.20 -2.13
N SER A 56 1.04 14.37 -3.05
CA SER A 56 2.17 13.44 -3.22
C SER A 56 3.09 13.39 -2.00
N ILE A 57 3.41 14.54 -1.40
CA ILE A 57 4.19 14.60 -0.15
C ILE A 57 3.46 13.85 0.98
N SER A 58 2.15 14.09 1.13
CA SER A 58 1.33 13.42 2.14
C SER A 58 1.31 11.90 1.93
N SER A 59 1.15 11.46 0.68
CA SER A 59 1.20 10.03 0.32
C SER A 59 2.55 9.41 0.64
N ILE A 60 3.67 10.08 0.36
CA ILE A 60 5.01 9.58 0.68
C ILE A 60 5.15 9.35 2.19
N ILE A 61 4.71 10.30 3.03
CA ILE A 61 4.77 10.17 4.49
C ILE A 61 3.96 8.96 4.96
N ILE A 62 2.72 8.81 4.48
CA ILE A 62 1.85 7.68 4.82
C ILE A 62 2.48 6.35 4.37
N LEU A 63 3.10 6.31 3.19
CA LEU A 63 3.76 5.11 2.67
C LEU A 63 4.98 4.72 3.50
N LEU A 64 5.80 5.68 3.96
CA LEU A 64 6.94 5.41 4.84
C LEU A 64 6.49 4.78 6.16
N ILE A 65 5.43 5.32 6.78
CA ILE A 65 4.83 4.74 8.00
C ILE A 65 4.28 3.34 7.71
N SER A 66 3.58 3.18 6.59
CA SER A 66 3.00 1.89 6.17
C SER A 66 4.06 0.82 5.92
N ILE A 67 5.22 1.20 5.36
CA ILE A 67 6.36 0.30 5.14
C ILE A 67 6.89 -0.22 6.48
N VAL A 68 7.08 0.66 7.48
CA VAL A 68 7.53 0.26 8.82
C VAL A 68 6.56 -0.73 9.45
N ILE A 69 5.25 -0.42 9.43
CA ILE A 69 4.20 -1.31 9.94
C ILE A 69 4.23 -2.65 9.21
N THR A 70 4.38 -2.65 7.88
CA THR A 70 4.44 -3.84 7.04
C THR A 70 5.65 -4.71 7.37
N LEU A 71 6.83 -4.13 7.55
CA LEU A 71 8.06 -4.85 7.92
C LEU A 71 7.90 -5.59 9.25
N ILE A 72 7.27 -4.95 10.23
CA ILE A 72 6.97 -5.55 11.54
C ILE A 72 5.89 -6.62 11.41
N ALA A 73 4.77 -6.29 10.76
CA ALA A 73 3.62 -7.19 10.63
C ALA A 73 3.93 -8.45 9.81
N SER A 74 4.86 -8.37 8.86
CA SER A 74 5.32 -9.51 8.06
C SER A 74 6.50 -10.29 8.69
N GLN A 75 6.92 -9.91 9.90
CA GLN A 75 8.04 -10.53 10.62
C GLN A 75 9.39 -10.45 9.88
N ILE A 76 9.55 -9.46 8.98
CA ILE A 76 10.87 -9.13 8.41
C ILE A 76 11.71 -8.44 9.50
N ILE A 77 11.11 -7.49 10.21
CA ILE A 77 11.63 -6.97 11.48
C ILE A 77 10.92 -7.74 12.61
N PRO A 78 11.58 -8.68 13.29
CA PRO A 78 10.93 -9.54 14.25
C PRO A 78 10.68 -8.79 15.57
N ILE A 79 9.44 -8.36 15.80
CA ILE A 79 8.98 -7.82 17.09
C ILE A 79 8.04 -8.84 17.74
N LYS A 80 8.29 -9.16 19.02
CA LYS A 80 7.41 -10.05 19.79
C LYS A 80 6.24 -9.23 20.34
N PHE A 81 5.03 -9.54 19.87
CA PHE A 81 3.82 -8.96 20.41
C PHE A 81 3.30 -9.79 21.58
N ASN A 82 2.81 -9.13 22.63
CA ASN A 82 1.89 -9.78 23.56
C ASN A 82 0.52 -9.94 22.86
N LYS A 83 -0.37 -10.74 23.46
CA LYS A 83 -1.69 -11.04 22.88
C LYS A 83 -2.50 -9.77 22.55
N PHE A 84 -2.45 -8.76 23.41
CA PHE A 84 -3.16 -7.50 23.20
C PHE A 84 -2.67 -6.77 21.94
N TRP A 85 -1.37 -6.49 21.85
CA TRP A 85 -0.80 -5.78 20.70
C TRP A 85 -0.90 -6.57 19.39
N GLY A 86 -0.80 -7.90 19.46
CA GLY A 86 -1.00 -8.77 18.31
C GLY A 86 -2.41 -8.66 17.73
N ILE A 87 -3.43 -8.59 18.59
CA ILE A 87 -4.83 -8.38 18.17
C ILE A 87 -5.01 -6.97 17.59
N VAL A 88 -4.49 -5.94 18.26
CA VAL A 88 -4.61 -4.54 17.80
C VAL A 88 -4.06 -4.37 16.39
N VAL A 89 -2.84 -4.87 16.13
CA VAL A 89 -2.21 -4.79 14.80
C VAL A 89 -3.02 -5.57 13.77
N SER A 90 -3.49 -6.79 14.08
CA SER A 90 -4.29 -7.58 13.14
C SER A 90 -5.63 -6.90 12.81
N VAL A 91 -6.33 -6.35 13.80
CA VAL A 91 -7.60 -5.62 13.57
C VAL A 91 -7.35 -4.36 12.73
N PHE A 92 -6.33 -3.57 13.08
CA PHE A 92 -5.95 -2.39 12.31
C PHE A 92 -5.72 -2.72 10.84
N LEU A 93 -4.91 -3.75 10.54
CA LEU A 93 -4.62 -4.15 9.17
C LEU A 93 -5.86 -4.67 8.42
N ILE A 94 -6.74 -5.40 9.09
CA ILE A 94 -7.99 -5.90 8.50
C ILE A 94 -8.93 -4.74 8.14
N VAL A 95 -9.07 -3.74 9.02
CA VAL A 95 -9.91 -2.55 8.79
C VAL A 95 -9.39 -1.69 7.64
N LEU A 96 -8.09 -1.70 7.36
CA LEU A 96 -7.51 -1.00 6.21
C LEU A 96 -7.76 -1.72 4.87
N LEU A 97 -8.09 -3.02 4.85
CA LEU A 97 -8.29 -3.75 3.60
C LEU A 97 -9.42 -3.15 2.73
N PRO A 98 -10.63 -2.83 3.26
CA PRO A 98 -11.65 -2.13 2.49
C PRO A 98 -11.17 -0.81 1.88
N LEU A 99 -10.40 -0.02 2.62
CA LEU A 99 -9.85 1.25 2.11
C LEU A 99 -8.86 1.00 0.97
N SER A 100 -7.99 0.00 1.10
CA SER A 100 -7.09 -0.40 0.02
C SER A 100 -7.85 -0.92 -1.21
N PHE A 101 -8.99 -1.59 -1.02
CA PHE A 101 -9.83 -2.06 -2.10
C PHE A 101 -10.50 -0.90 -2.85
N ILE A 102 -10.99 0.12 -2.13
CA ILE A 102 -11.47 1.37 -2.74
C ILE A 102 -10.35 2.02 -3.56
N GLY A 103 -9.11 1.99 -3.06
CA GLY A 103 -7.94 2.47 -3.81
C GLY A 103 -7.79 1.79 -5.16
N ILE A 104 -7.97 0.46 -5.26
CA ILE A 104 -7.94 -0.27 -6.54
C ILE A 104 -9.03 0.25 -7.48
N ILE A 105 -10.26 0.42 -6.98
CA ILE A 105 -11.38 0.94 -7.78
C ILE A 105 -11.05 2.35 -8.30
N GLN A 106 -10.49 3.21 -7.45
CA GLN A 106 -10.10 4.56 -7.85
C GLN A 106 -9.04 4.55 -8.97
N GLN A 107 -8.07 3.63 -8.93
CA GLN A 107 -7.08 3.47 -10.00
C GLN A 107 -7.73 2.97 -11.31
N LEU A 108 -8.67 2.03 -11.21
CA LEU A 108 -9.41 1.51 -12.38
C LEU A 108 -10.35 2.55 -13.00
N LEU A 109 -10.84 3.52 -12.23
CA LEU A 109 -11.64 4.67 -12.69
C LEU A 109 -10.77 5.90 -13.01
N GLY A 110 -9.44 5.73 -12.98
CA GLY A 110 -8.46 6.79 -13.12
C GLY A 110 -8.06 7.07 -14.57
N THR A 111 -6.87 7.66 -14.70
CA THR A 111 -6.21 7.95 -15.98
C THR A 111 -5.78 6.67 -16.70
N VAL A 112 -5.27 6.78 -17.93
CA VAL A 112 -4.69 5.64 -18.65
C VAL A 112 -3.48 5.08 -17.90
N PHE A 113 -2.62 5.94 -17.36
CA PHE A 113 -1.48 5.52 -16.54
C PHE A 113 -1.93 4.73 -15.31
N GLU A 114 -2.96 5.21 -14.61
CA GLU A 114 -3.48 4.54 -13.43
C GLU A 114 -4.11 3.19 -13.76
N LYS A 115 -4.92 3.13 -14.82
CA LYS A 115 -5.57 1.90 -15.27
C LYS A 115 -4.57 0.83 -15.71
N CYS A 116 -3.48 1.21 -16.36
CA CYS A 116 -2.52 0.25 -16.92
C CYS A 116 -1.38 -0.10 -15.97
N VAL A 117 -0.94 0.83 -15.12
CA VAL A 117 0.23 0.65 -14.26
C VAL A 117 -0.19 0.58 -12.79
N MET A 118 -0.84 1.62 -12.27
CA MET A 118 -1.12 1.72 -10.83
C MET A 118 -2.18 0.73 -10.34
N SER A 119 -3.11 0.31 -11.20
CA SER A 119 -4.09 -0.73 -10.87
C SER A 119 -3.39 -2.08 -10.60
N LEU A 120 -2.43 -2.47 -11.43
CA LEU A 120 -1.65 -3.70 -11.24
C LEU A 120 -0.84 -3.62 -9.94
N VAL A 121 -0.18 -2.48 -9.71
CA VAL A 121 0.59 -2.20 -8.50
C VAL A 121 -0.29 -2.33 -7.25
N THR A 122 -1.48 -1.71 -7.24
CA THR A 122 -2.40 -1.74 -6.10
C THR A 122 -3.06 -3.11 -5.90
N ILE A 123 -3.38 -3.86 -6.97
CA ILE A 123 -3.91 -5.23 -6.89
C ILE A 123 -2.88 -6.17 -6.27
N ILE A 124 -1.62 -6.14 -6.74
CA ILE A 124 -0.54 -6.96 -6.19
C ILE A 124 -0.30 -6.59 -4.73
N GLY A 125 -0.24 -5.29 -4.42
CA GLY A 125 -0.10 -4.79 -3.06
C GLY A 125 -1.23 -5.25 -2.13
N PHE A 126 -2.47 -5.25 -2.63
CA PHE A 126 -3.64 -5.70 -1.88
C PHE A 126 -3.60 -7.20 -1.57
N ILE A 127 -3.23 -8.05 -2.54
CA ILE A 127 -3.09 -9.50 -2.31
C ILE A 127 -2.05 -9.78 -1.20
N ALA A 128 -0.92 -9.07 -1.25
CA ALA A 128 0.10 -9.15 -0.20
C ALA A 128 -0.42 -8.62 1.15
N ALA A 129 -1.13 -7.49 1.16
CA ALA A 129 -1.73 -6.93 2.37
C ALA A 129 -2.77 -7.86 3.00
N VAL A 130 -3.62 -8.52 2.21
CA VAL A 130 -4.58 -9.54 2.68
C VAL A 130 -3.84 -10.67 3.39
N ARG A 131 -2.74 -11.16 2.79
CA ARG A 131 -1.94 -12.21 3.43
C ARG A 131 -1.39 -11.77 4.77
N ILE A 132 -0.88 -10.55 4.86
CA ILE A 132 -0.32 -10.00 6.09
C ILE A 132 -1.44 -9.82 7.10
N ALA A 133 -2.54 -9.14 6.78
CA ALA A 133 -3.63 -8.84 7.70
C ALA A 133 -4.16 -10.06 8.47
N PHE A 134 -4.32 -11.21 7.80
CA PHE A 134 -4.85 -12.44 8.40
C PHE A 134 -3.82 -13.37 9.08
N GLU A 135 -2.59 -12.91 9.29
CA GLU A 135 -1.59 -13.63 10.09
C GLU A 135 -1.92 -13.57 11.58
N LYS A 136 -1.67 -14.69 12.28
CA LYS A 136 -1.80 -14.75 13.74
C LYS A 136 -0.43 -14.47 14.36
N ARG A 137 -0.35 -13.46 15.23
CA ARG A 137 0.92 -12.90 15.72
C ARG A 137 1.10 -12.99 17.24
N TRP A 138 0.32 -13.85 17.89
CA TRP A 138 0.30 -14.10 19.33
C TRP A 138 0.04 -15.58 19.62
#